data_AF-A0A1V5LXR6-F1
#
_entry.id   AF-A0A1V5LXR6-F1
#
_cell.length_a   1.000
_cell.length_b   1.000
_cell.length_c   1.000
_cell.angle_alpha   90.00
_cell.angle_beta   90.00
_cell.angle_gamma   90.00
#
_symmetry.space_group_name_H-M   'P 1'
#
loop_
_entity.id
_entity.type
_entity.pdbx_description
1 polymer ?
#
loop_
_entity_poly.entity_id
_entity_poly.type
_entity_poly.pdbx_seq_one_letter_code
_entity_poly.pdbx_strand_id
1 'polypeptide(L)'
;MSETIRLRLPLAVKSRTYARRSSATAPLPATSLQIAVARACLWRQWLDTGRYPHIHALATAVDSDPAYVARVLNLALLAPSLVTAILAGGPLAAVPLSRVPKALPLAWPAQVALFAQLLATQARPPDVVSHRATPP
;
A
#
# COMPACT_ATOMS: atom_id res chain seq x y z
N MET A 1 27.48 -19.42 17.41
CA MET A 1 26.71 -19.51 18.66
C MET A 1 25.49 -18.62 18.51
N SER A 2 24.34 -19.19 18.14
CA SER A 2 23.12 -18.44 17.84
C SER A 2 22.22 -18.43 19.08
N GLU A 3 22.19 -17.30 19.79
CA GLU A 3 21.38 -17.14 20.99
C GLU A 3 19.95 -16.76 20.62
N THR A 4 19.01 -17.65 20.91
CA THR A 4 17.58 -17.43 20.64
C THR A 4 16.95 -16.72 21.83
N ILE A 5 16.69 -15.42 21.67
CA ILE A 5 16.07 -14.61 22.71
C ILE A 5 14.57 -14.94 22.77
N ARG A 6 14.15 -15.64 23.82
CA ARG A 6 12.75 -15.95 24.10
C ARG A 6 12.12 -14.83 24.90
N LEU A 7 11.29 -14.01 24.26
CA LEU A 7 10.47 -13.03 24.97
C LEU A 7 9.12 -13.66 25.34
N ARG A 8 8.82 -13.75 26.64
CA ARG A 8 7.50 -14.13 27.15
C ARG A 8 6.60 -12.90 27.20
N LEU A 9 5.71 -12.77 26.22
CA LEU A 9 4.67 -11.76 26.20
C LEU A 9 3.41 -12.34 26.89
N PRO A 10 2.86 -11.71 27.95
CA PRO A 10 1.59 -12.13 28.53
C PRO A 10 0.44 -11.57 27.68
N LEU A 11 0.14 -12.25 26.57
CA LEU A 11 -1.03 -11.90 25.75
C LEU A 11 -2.27 -12.61 26.30
N ALA A 12 -3.14 -11.85 26.96
CA ALA A 12 -4.52 -12.26 27.19
C ALA A 12 -5.30 -12.15 25.87
N VAL A 13 -5.30 -13.24 25.08
CA VAL A 13 -6.08 -13.32 23.84
C VAL A 13 -7.55 -13.54 24.19
N LYS A 14 -8.31 -12.43 24.23
CA LYS A 14 -9.77 -12.50 24.34
C LYS A 14 -10.34 -12.75 22.94
N SER A 15 -10.60 -14.03 22.65
CA SER A 15 -11.29 -14.44 21.42
C SER A 15 -12.69 -13.83 21.42
N ARG A 16 -12.87 -12.78 20.60
CA ARG A 16 -14.16 -12.17 20.31
C ARG A 16 -14.51 -12.62 18.91
N THR A 17 -15.48 -13.52 18.80
CA THR A 17 -16.14 -13.86 17.53
C THR A 17 -16.45 -12.56 16.81
N TYR A 18 -15.80 -12.32 15.68
CA TYR A 18 -16.06 -11.17 14.84
C TYR A 18 -17.45 -11.37 14.26
N ALA A 19 -18.46 -10.82 14.93
CA ALA A 19 -19.75 -10.57 14.32
C ALA A 19 -19.48 -9.78 13.04
N ARG A 20 -19.68 -10.46 11.90
CA ARG A 20 -19.55 -9.91 10.56
C ARG A 20 -20.52 -8.75 10.42
N ARG A 21 -20.06 -7.54 10.77
CA ARG A 21 -20.76 -6.31 10.45
C ARG A 21 -20.51 -6.01 8.97
N SER A 22 -21.29 -6.66 8.11
CA SER A 22 -21.60 -6.09 6.80
C SER A 22 -22.64 -4.99 7.04
N SER A 23 -22.19 -3.79 7.42
CA SER A 23 -23.02 -2.60 7.24
C SER A 23 -23.14 -2.39 5.74
N ALA A 24 -24.32 -2.74 5.22
CA ALA A 24 -24.71 -2.58 3.84
C ALA A 24 -24.81 -1.08 3.48
N THR A 25 -23.66 -0.49 3.16
CA THR A 25 -23.55 0.55 2.14
C THR A 25 -22.84 -0.17 1.00
N ALA A 26 -23.36 -0.11 -0.24
CA ALA A 26 -22.63 -0.66 -1.37
C ALA A 26 -21.18 -0.13 -1.29
N PRO A 27 -20.17 -1.00 -1.11
CA PRO A 27 -18.82 -0.50 -0.87
C PRO A 27 -18.44 0.35 -2.07
N LEU A 28 -18.03 1.59 -1.82
CA LEU A 28 -17.40 2.40 -2.86
C LEU A 28 -16.33 1.52 -3.52
N PRO A 29 -16.23 1.53 -4.87
CA PRO A 29 -15.26 0.70 -5.55
C PRO A 29 -13.88 0.97 -4.96
N ALA A 30 -13.19 -0.10 -4.56
CA ALA A 30 -11.87 0.01 -3.95
C ALA A 30 -10.92 0.79 -4.88
N THR A 31 -10.11 1.68 -4.30
CA THR A 31 -9.21 2.50 -5.11
C THR A 31 -8.09 1.64 -5.70
N SER A 32 -7.45 2.13 -6.76
CA SER A 32 -6.33 1.43 -7.40
C SER A 32 -5.19 1.13 -6.42
N LEU A 33 -4.93 2.03 -5.47
CA LEU A 33 -3.92 1.84 -4.44
C LEU A 33 -4.34 0.77 -3.41
N GLN A 34 -5.61 0.75 -2.98
CA GLN A 34 -6.11 -0.29 -2.08
C GLN A 34 -6.00 -1.69 -2.72
N ILE A 35 -6.39 -1.81 -3.99
CA ILE A 35 -6.27 -3.07 -4.73
C ILE A 35 -4.80 -3.48 -4.85
N ALA A 36 -3.91 -2.54 -5.14
CA ALA A 36 -2.48 -2.81 -5.25
C ALA A 36 -1.86 -3.28 -3.91
N VAL A 37 -2.21 -2.63 -2.79
CA VAL A 37 -1.76 -3.06 -1.45
C VAL A 37 -2.29 -4.44 -1.10
N ALA A 38 -3.57 -4.71 -1.37
CA ALA A 38 -4.16 -6.03 -1.15
C ALA A 38 -3.44 -7.12 -1.96
N ARG A 39 -3.16 -6.85 -3.25
CA ARG A 39 -2.37 -7.74 -4.11
C ARG A 39 -0.96 -7.92 -3.57
N ALA A 40 -0.31 -6.86 -3.11
CA ALA A 40 1.04 -6.92 -2.56
C ALA A 40 1.14 -7.90 -1.39
N CYS A 41 0.23 -7.80 -0.42
CA CYS A 41 0.18 -8.70 0.74
C CYS A 41 -0.12 -10.15 0.32
N LEU A 42 -1.08 -10.34 -0.59
CA LEU A 42 -1.45 -11.66 -1.08
C LEU A 42 -0.31 -12.34 -1.86
N TRP A 43 0.33 -11.62 -2.76
CA TRP A 43 1.44 -12.12 -3.56
C TRP A 43 2.67 -12.39 -2.72
N ARG A 44 2.94 -11.55 -1.72
CA ARG A 44 3.98 -11.81 -0.72
C ARG A 44 3.70 -13.14 -0.02
N GLN A 45 2.48 -13.35 0.46
CA GLN A 45 2.08 -14.61 1.06
C GLN A 45 2.28 -15.80 0.13
N TRP A 46 1.92 -15.69 -1.16
CA TRP A 46 2.13 -16.79 -2.11
C TRP A 46 3.61 -17.14 -2.33
N LEU A 47 4.48 -16.15 -2.33
CA LEU A 47 5.93 -16.37 -2.38
C LEU A 47 6.43 -17.01 -1.07
N ASP A 48 5.98 -16.51 0.08
CA ASP A 48 6.39 -17.00 1.40
C ASP A 48 5.91 -18.44 1.64
N THR A 49 4.74 -18.82 1.13
CA THR A 49 4.23 -20.21 1.20
C THR A 49 4.85 -21.12 0.14
N GLY A 50 5.73 -20.61 -0.73
CA GLY A 50 6.31 -21.37 -1.83
C GLY A 50 5.32 -21.76 -2.93
N ARG A 51 4.14 -21.13 -2.99
CA ARG A 51 3.15 -21.37 -4.06
C ARG A 51 3.72 -20.99 -5.42
N TYR A 52 4.57 -19.96 -5.44
CA TYR A 52 5.41 -19.63 -6.59
C TYR A 52 6.88 -19.58 -6.15
N PRO A 53 7.81 -20.16 -6.92
CA PRO A 53 9.21 -20.28 -6.50
C PRO A 53 9.99 -18.95 -6.57
N HIS A 54 9.57 -18.02 -7.43
CA HIS A 54 10.23 -16.72 -7.61
C HIS A 54 9.30 -15.71 -8.31
N ILE A 55 9.73 -14.45 -8.36
CA ILE A 55 8.94 -13.33 -8.92
C ILE A 55 8.55 -13.57 -10.38
N HIS A 56 9.44 -14.12 -11.22
CA HIS A 56 9.10 -14.39 -12.62
C HIS A 56 7.97 -15.43 -12.77
N ALA A 57 7.96 -16.49 -11.97
CA ALA A 57 6.90 -17.51 -12.03
C ALA A 57 5.55 -16.92 -11.59
N LEU A 58 5.56 -16.07 -10.55
CA LEU A 58 4.38 -15.31 -10.15
C LEU A 58 3.90 -14.38 -11.28
N ALA A 59 4.81 -13.63 -11.92
CA ALA A 59 4.50 -12.69 -12.99
C ALA A 59 3.86 -13.38 -14.20
N THR A 60 4.39 -14.52 -14.62
CA THR A 60 3.78 -15.36 -15.66
C THR A 60 2.40 -15.87 -15.24
N ALA A 61 2.22 -16.27 -13.97
CA ALA A 61 0.95 -16.81 -13.49
C ALA A 61 -0.17 -15.76 -13.37
N VAL A 62 0.17 -14.49 -13.16
CA VAL A 62 -0.81 -13.37 -13.08
C VAL A 62 -0.88 -12.54 -14.37
N ASP A 63 -0.23 -13.01 -15.44
CA ASP A 63 -0.13 -12.32 -16.74
C ASP A 63 0.26 -10.84 -16.60
N SER A 64 1.38 -10.59 -15.91
CA SER A 64 1.90 -9.24 -15.68
C SER A 64 3.40 -9.17 -15.85
N ASP A 65 3.90 -7.96 -16.11
CA ASP A 65 5.34 -7.71 -16.22
C ASP A 65 6.07 -7.90 -14.87
N PRO A 66 7.25 -8.54 -14.85
CA PRO A 66 8.03 -8.74 -13.62
C PRO A 66 8.35 -7.45 -12.86
N ALA A 67 8.58 -6.32 -13.55
CA ALA A 67 8.84 -5.05 -12.90
C ALA A 67 7.57 -4.46 -12.26
N TYR A 68 6.39 -4.70 -12.84
CA TYR A 68 5.12 -4.37 -12.20
C TYR A 68 4.90 -5.21 -10.94
N VAL A 69 5.14 -6.53 -11.01
CA VAL A 69 5.01 -7.42 -9.85
C VAL A 69 5.97 -7.01 -8.74
N ALA A 70 7.23 -6.70 -9.06
CA ALA A 70 8.20 -6.18 -8.10
C ALA A 70 7.74 -4.86 -7.46
N ARG A 71 7.22 -3.92 -8.27
CA ARG A 71 6.66 -2.65 -7.78
C ARG A 71 5.49 -2.88 -6.81
N VAL A 72 4.57 -3.79 -7.13
CA VAL A 72 3.44 -4.11 -6.25
C VAL A 72 3.95 -4.77 -4.97
N LEU A 73 4.86 -5.75 -5.05
CA LEU A 73 5.46 -6.39 -3.88
C LEU A 73 6.17 -5.41 -2.95
N ASN A 74 6.77 -4.32 -3.47
CA ASN A 74 7.35 -3.27 -2.64
C ASN A 74 6.30 -2.57 -1.75
N LEU A 75 5.03 -2.52 -2.16
CA LEU A 75 3.96 -1.97 -1.33
C LEU A 75 3.67 -2.82 -0.09
N ALA A 76 4.00 -4.12 -0.12
CA ALA A 76 3.91 -4.97 1.08
C ALA A 76 4.97 -4.64 2.14
N LEU A 77 6.00 -3.87 1.77
CA LEU A 77 7.09 -3.43 2.66
C LEU A 77 6.83 -2.04 3.27
N LEU A 78 5.63 -1.50 3.05
CA LEU A 78 5.22 -0.23 3.66
C LEU A 78 5.12 -0.36 5.18
N ALA A 79 5.31 0.76 5.86
CA ALA A 79 5.05 0.88 7.28
C ALA A 79 3.61 0.40 7.59
N PRO A 80 3.41 -0.41 8.64
CA PRO A 80 2.08 -0.96 8.97
C PRO A 80 0.99 0.12 9.15
N SER A 81 1.38 1.29 9.64
CA SER A 81 0.49 2.45 9.77
C SER A 81 -0.01 2.97 8.41
N LEU A 82 0.84 3.00 7.39
CA LEU A 82 0.48 3.41 6.03
C LEU A 82 -0.44 2.39 5.38
N VAL A 83 -0.15 1.09 5.51
CA VAL A 83 -1.01 0.01 5.01
C VAL A 83 -2.41 0.14 5.61
N THR A 84 -2.49 0.31 6.93
CA THR A 84 -3.76 0.49 7.64
C THR A 84 -4.52 1.72 7.15
N ALA A 85 -3.83 2.86 7.00
CA ALA A 85 -4.45 4.11 6.56
C ALA A 85 -4.94 4.07 5.10
N ILE A 86 -4.23 3.37 4.21
CA ILE A 86 -4.65 3.15 2.82
C ILE A 86 -5.89 2.26 2.79
N LEU A 87 -5.87 1.13 3.52
CA LEU A 87 -7.00 0.19 3.53
C LEU A 87 -8.25 0.79 4.21
N ALA A 88 -8.08 1.71 5.17
CA ALA A 88 -9.18 2.43 5.82
C ALA A 88 -9.95 3.39 4.89
N GLY A 89 -9.44 3.67 3.68
CA GLY A 89 -10.15 4.50 2.70
C GLY A 89 -10.04 6.01 2.95
N GLY A 90 -9.01 6.45 3.68
CA GLY A 90 -8.73 7.88 3.90
C GLY A 90 -8.11 8.58 2.68
N PRO A 91 -7.61 9.82 2.85
CA PRO A 91 -6.99 10.60 1.76
C PRO A 91 -5.84 9.86 1.05
N LEU A 92 -5.11 9.01 1.77
CA LEU A 92 -4.05 8.17 1.20
C LEU A 92 -4.57 7.18 0.17
N ALA A 93 -5.77 6.63 0.36
CA ALA A 93 -6.38 5.70 -0.59
C ALA A 93 -6.68 6.38 -1.93
N ALA A 94 -6.94 7.69 -1.93
CA ALA A 94 -7.21 8.48 -3.14
C ALA A 94 -5.94 8.82 -3.93
N VAL A 95 -4.74 8.59 -3.37
CA VAL A 95 -3.49 8.78 -4.12
C VAL A 95 -3.43 7.72 -5.23
N PRO A 96 -3.31 8.12 -6.51
CA PRO A 96 -3.22 7.17 -7.59
C PRO A 96 -1.89 6.42 -7.51
N LEU A 97 -1.92 5.12 -7.81
CA LEU A 97 -0.72 4.27 -7.76
C LEU A 97 0.45 4.85 -8.58
N SER A 98 0.17 5.55 -9.68
CA SER A 98 1.17 6.18 -10.55
C SER A 98 2.04 7.22 -9.83
N ARG A 99 1.50 7.93 -8.82
CA ARG A 99 2.24 8.92 -8.02
C ARG A 99 3.08 8.29 -6.91
N VAL A 100 2.82 7.04 -6.54
CA VAL A 100 3.69 6.31 -5.61
C VAL A 100 4.99 5.96 -6.33
N PRO A 101 6.17 6.32 -5.80
CA PRO A 101 7.44 6.04 -6.45
C PRO A 101 7.69 4.53 -6.53
N LYS A 102 8.42 4.09 -7.57
CA LYS A 102 8.76 2.67 -7.78
C LYS A 102 9.69 2.12 -6.69
N ALA A 103 10.61 2.97 -6.20
CA ALA A 103 11.51 2.68 -5.11
C ALA A 103 11.02 3.39 -3.85
N LEU A 104 10.72 2.62 -2.80
CA LEU A 104 10.34 3.14 -1.50
C LEU A 104 11.58 3.16 -0.60
N PRO A 105 11.73 4.19 0.24
CA PRO A 105 12.80 4.21 1.23
C PRO A 105 12.61 3.03 2.20
N LEU A 106 13.71 2.40 2.62
CA LEU A 106 13.68 1.26 3.55
C LEU A 106 13.19 1.69 4.95
N ALA A 107 13.59 2.88 5.40
CA ALA A 107 13.22 3.40 6.71
C ALA A 107 11.76 3.86 6.74
N TRP A 108 10.95 3.28 7.64
CA TRP A 108 9.54 3.65 7.80
C TRP A 108 9.27 5.14 8.05
N PRO A 109 10.06 5.88 8.88
CA PRO A 109 9.85 7.31 9.03
C PRO A 109 9.96 8.08 7.71
N ALA A 110 10.90 7.69 6.84
CA ALA A 110 11.06 8.28 5.52
C ALA A 110 9.88 7.93 4.59
N GLN A 111 9.32 6.72 4.70
CA GLN A 111 8.10 6.35 3.98
C GLN A 111 6.92 7.23 4.42
N VAL A 112 6.72 7.42 5.72
CA VAL A 112 5.63 8.25 6.25
C VAL A 112 5.75 9.69 5.77
N ALA A 113 6.96 10.27 5.83
CA ALA A 113 7.23 11.61 5.30
C ALA A 113 6.92 11.72 3.79
N LEU A 114 7.33 10.72 3.00
CA LEU A 114 7.07 10.68 1.56
C LEU A 114 5.56 10.67 1.27
N PHE A 115 4.78 9.83 1.94
CA PHE A 115 3.34 9.77 1.74
C PHE A 115 2.63 11.05 2.21
N ALA A 116 3.11 11.69 3.27
CA ALA A 116 2.62 13.00 3.69
C ALA A 116 2.86 14.08 2.62
N GLN A 117 4.02 14.08 1.97
CA GLN A 117 4.33 14.99 0.84
C GLN A 117 3.44 14.71 -0.39
N LEU A 118 3.16 13.44 -0.68
CA LEU A 118 2.24 13.06 -1.76
C LEU A 118 0.83 13.60 -1.50
N LEU A 119 0.35 13.56 -0.25
CA LEU A 119 -0.94 14.16 0.13
C LEU A 119 -0.93 15.68 0.00
N ALA A 120 0.12 16.35 0.46
CA ALA A 120 0.23 17.80 0.35
C ALA A 120 0.20 18.27 -1.13
N THR A 121 0.86 17.52 -2.01
CA THR A 121 0.88 17.79 -3.46
C THR A 121 -0.47 17.54 -4.14
N GLN A 122 -1.35 16.69 -3.56
CA GLN A 122 -2.71 16.48 -4.07
C GLN A 122 -3.67 17.63 -3.72
N ALA A 123 -3.45 18.29 -2.59
CA ALA A 123 -4.31 19.37 -2.09
C ALA A 123 -4.03 20.74 -2.75
N ARG A 124 -2.93 20.88 -3.51
CA ARG A 124 -2.64 22.11 -4.24
C ARG A 124 -3.63 22.24 -5.41
N PRO A 125 -4.52 23.25 -5.43
CA PRO A 125 -5.35 23.50 -6.61
C PRO A 125 -4.44 23.73 -7.82
N PRO A 126 -4.87 23.40 -9.06
CA PRO A 126 -4.08 23.74 -10.23
C PRO A 126 -3.81 25.24 -10.16
N ASP A 127 -2.53 25.62 -10.11
CA ASP A 127 -2.16 27.03 -10.24
C ASP A 127 -2.89 27.54 -11.49
N VAL A 128 -3.87 28.42 -11.31
CA VAL A 128 -4.53 29.09 -12.43
C VAL A 128 -3.41 29.85 -13.11
N VAL A 129 -2.93 29.32 -14.24
CA VAL A 129 -2.03 30.03 -15.12
C VAL A 129 -2.82 31.26 -15.56
N SER A 130 -2.58 32.38 -14.88
CA SER A 130 -2.98 33.70 -15.33
C SER A 130 -2.27 33.93 -16.65
N HIS A 131 -2.90 33.52 -17.75
CA HIS A 131 -2.60 34.04 -19.05
C HIS A 131 -2.86 35.55 -18.96
N ARG A 132 -1.78 36.30 -18.71
CA ARG A 132 -1.76 37.75 -18.90
C ARG A 132 -2.27 38.00 -20.31
N ALA A 133 -3.47 38.56 -20.40
CA ALA A 133 -3.94 39.21 -21.61
C ALA A 133 -2.91 40.27 -22.01
N THR A 134 -2.33 40.13 -23.19
CA THR A 134 -1.58 41.19 -23.85
C THR A 134 -2.59 42.23 -24.31
N PRO A 135 -2.57 43.48 -23.80
CA PRO A 135 -3.45 44.53 -24.32
C PRO A 135 -2.95 45.04 -25.68
N PRO A 136 -3.85 45.65 -26.48
CA PRO A 136 -3.63 45.94 -27.90
C PRO A 136 -2.55 46.99 -28.18
#